data_AF-A0A6M1YK83-F1
#
_entry.id   AF-A0A6M1YK83-F1
#
_cell.length_a   1.000
_cell.length_b   1.000
_cell.length_c   1.000
_cell.angle_alpha   90.00
_cell.angle_beta   90.00
_cell.angle_gamma   90.00
#
_symmetry.space_group_name_H-M   'P 1'
#
loop_
_entity.id
_entity.type
_entity.pdbx_description
1 polymer ?
#
loop_
_entity_poly.entity_id
_entity_poly.type
_entity_poly.pdbx_seq_one_letter_code
_entity_poly.pdbx_strand_id
1 'polypeptide(L)'
;MASKQEIEINLKIALKEIGKIKPYFNKSYKVWVFSHLLYPDVEYAGDSREEVIKNYPLYLREFIKQRLNKNISKIAENKTKGRGGRRHGAGSPKGSKKVAKKRIYVPVAIADDLNEFVTSHSVAEVKELIAKSY
;
A
#
# COMPACT_ATOMS: atom_id res chain seq x y z
N MET A 1 -11.07 -4.51 -20.56
CA MET A 1 -11.63 -5.06 -19.30
C MET A 1 -10.59 -5.93 -18.65
N ALA A 2 -10.50 -5.92 -17.32
CA ALA A 2 -9.58 -6.76 -16.56
C ALA A 2 -9.82 -8.25 -16.87
N SER A 3 -8.75 -9.02 -17.07
CA SER A 3 -8.87 -10.45 -17.32
C SER A 3 -9.27 -11.21 -16.05
N LYS A 4 -9.99 -12.34 -16.20
CA LYS A 4 -10.36 -13.19 -15.05
C LYS A 4 -9.14 -13.64 -14.25
N GLN A 5 -8.04 -13.94 -14.94
CA GLN A 5 -6.77 -14.37 -14.33
C GLN A 5 -6.12 -13.26 -13.51
N GLU A 6 -6.09 -12.01 -13.99
CA GLU A 6 -5.56 -10.88 -13.22
C GLU A 6 -6.37 -10.61 -11.96
N ILE A 7 -7.70 -10.72 -12.04
CA ILE A 7 -8.57 -10.55 -10.87
C ILE A 7 -8.24 -11.60 -9.81
N GLU A 8 -8.08 -12.87 -10.20
CA GLU A 8 -7.76 -13.96 -9.26
C GLU A 8 -6.37 -13.82 -8.64
N ILE A 9 -5.37 -13.42 -9.42
CA ILE A 9 -4.01 -13.16 -8.91
C ILE A 9 -4.04 -12.07 -7.85
N ASN A 10 -4.71 -10.94 -8.14
CA ASN A 10 -4.83 -9.82 -7.21
C ASN A 10 -5.66 -10.19 -5.97
N LEU A 11 -6.72 -10.98 -6.14
CA LEU A 11 -7.53 -11.48 -5.03
C LEU A 11 -6.69 -12.36 -4.09
N LYS A 12 -5.87 -13.26 -4.63
CA LYS A 12 -4.98 -14.10 -3.84
C LYS A 12 -3.95 -13.28 -3.05
N ILE A 13 -3.40 -12.23 -3.65
CA ILE A 13 -2.48 -11.30 -2.97
C ILE A 13 -3.23 -10.57 -1.85
N ALA A 14 -4.42 -10.03 -2.13
CA ALA A 14 -5.23 -9.28 -1.17
C ALA A 14 -5.63 -10.16 0.04
N LEU A 15 -6.08 -11.39 -0.19
CA LEU A 15 -6.42 -12.32 0.89
C LEU A 15 -5.18 -12.70 1.72
N LYS A 16 -4.00 -12.81 1.10
CA LYS A 16 -2.74 -13.04 1.83
C LYS A 16 -2.34 -11.83 2.68
N GLU A 17 -2.58 -10.61 2.21
CA GLU A 17 -2.35 -9.37 2.98
C GLU A 17 -3.30 -9.23 4.17
N ILE A 18 -4.56 -9.64 4.01
CA ILE A 18 -5.60 -9.60 5.05
C ILE A 18 -5.37 -10.68 6.11
N GLY A 19 -4.95 -11.88 5.70
CA GLY A 19 -4.76 -13.01 6.61
C GLY A 19 -6.09 -13.61 7.07
N LYS A 20 -6.22 -13.89 8.37
CA LYS A 20 -7.42 -14.55 8.92
C LYS A 20 -8.60 -13.58 9.02
N ILE A 21 -9.67 -13.89 8.31
CA ILE A 21 -10.95 -13.16 8.42
C ILE A 21 -11.57 -13.48 9.78
N LYS A 22 -11.63 -12.49 10.66
CA LYS A 22 -12.22 -12.59 12.00
C LYS A 22 -13.37 -11.59 12.12
N PRO A 23 -14.60 -11.98 11.74
CA PRO A 23 -15.76 -11.13 11.91
C PRO A 23 -16.02 -10.84 13.39
N TYR A 24 -16.52 -9.66 13.69
CA TYR A 24 -16.99 -9.27 15.01
C TYR A 24 -18.51 -9.07 14.98
N PHE A 25 -19.18 -9.39 16.08
CA PHE A 25 -20.62 -9.21 16.17
C PHE A 25 -20.94 -7.77 16.59
N ASN A 26 -21.71 -7.06 15.77
CA ASN A 26 -22.19 -5.72 16.06
C ASN A 26 -23.53 -5.80 16.79
N LYS A 27 -23.53 -5.46 18.08
CA LYS A 27 -24.73 -5.55 18.95
C LYS A 27 -25.85 -4.59 18.54
N SER A 28 -25.52 -3.42 17.98
CA SER A 28 -26.51 -2.40 17.62
C SER A 28 -27.38 -2.85 16.45
N TYR A 29 -26.78 -3.52 15.47
CA TYR A 29 -27.46 -3.97 14.27
C TYR A 29 -27.74 -5.48 14.27
N LYS A 30 -27.31 -6.20 15.33
CA LYS A 30 -27.44 -7.65 15.49
C LYS A 30 -26.89 -8.48 14.32
N VAL A 31 -25.81 -8.00 13.69
CA VAL A 31 -25.16 -8.65 12.54
C VAL A 31 -23.68 -8.91 12.79
N TRP A 32 -23.13 -9.91 12.11
CA TRP A 32 -21.70 -10.12 12.03
C TRP A 32 -21.10 -9.23 10.96
N VAL A 33 -20.01 -8.56 11.27
CA VAL A 33 -19.36 -7.61 10.38
C VAL A 33 -17.88 -7.96 10.25
N PHE A 34 -17.33 -7.81 9.05
CA PHE A 34 -15.89 -7.81 8.85
C PHE A 34 -15.45 -6.63 7.97
N SER A 35 -14.47 -5.90 8.48
CA SER A 35 -13.80 -4.78 7.83
C SER A 35 -12.29 -4.90 8.10
N HIS A 36 -11.45 -4.61 7.10
CA HIS A 36 -10.01 -4.68 7.27
C HIS A 36 -9.35 -3.33 7.01
N LEU A 37 -8.34 -2.96 7.82
CA LEU A 37 -7.67 -1.65 7.73
C LEU A 37 -7.05 -1.39 6.35
N LEU A 38 -6.55 -2.43 5.67
CA LEU A 38 -5.96 -2.31 4.33
C LEU A 38 -6.99 -2.12 3.21
N TYR A 39 -8.24 -2.51 3.45
CA TYR A 39 -9.34 -2.41 2.49
C TYR A 39 -10.54 -1.77 3.21
N PRO A 40 -10.41 -0.49 3.62
CA PRO A 40 -11.40 0.16 4.47
C PRO A 40 -12.73 0.39 3.75
N ASP A 41 -12.71 0.44 2.43
CA ASP A 41 -13.91 0.64 1.60
C ASP A 41 -14.57 -0.71 1.21
N VAL A 42 -14.06 -1.84 1.71
CA VAL A 42 -14.65 -3.18 1.56
C VAL A 42 -15.08 -3.68 2.93
N GLU A 43 -16.37 -3.60 3.19
CA GLU A 43 -17.02 -4.11 4.39
C GLU A 43 -18.13 -5.07 4.00
N TYR A 44 -18.30 -6.13 4.78
CA TYR A 44 -19.42 -7.04 4.61
C TYR A 44 -20.04 -7.36 5.96
N ALA A 45 -21.38 -7.26 6.01
CA ALA A 45 -22.21 -7.64 7.14
C ALA A 45 -23.13 -8.80 6.74
N GLY A 46 -23.33 -9.75 7.64
CA GLY A 46 -24.19 -10.91 7.44
C GLY A 46 -24.78 -11.42 8.75
N ASP A 47 -25.70 -12.38 8.64
CA ASP A 47 -26.47 -12.89 9.79
C ASP A 47 -25.65 -13.88 10.62
N SER A 48 -24.65 -14.53 10.01
CA SER A 48 -23.76 -15.48 10.69
C SER A 48 -22.28 -15.19 10.44
N ARG A 49 -21.45 -15.64 11.39
CA ARG A 49 -19.99 -15.54 11.27
C ARG A 49 -19.46 -16.28 10.03
N GLU A 50 -20.03 -17.45 9.75
CA GLU A 50 -19.61 -18.31 8.64
C GLU A 50 -19.96 -17.69 7.28
N GLU A 51 -21.14 -17.09 7.17
CA GLU A 51 -21.56 -16.33 6.00
C GLU A 51 -20.57 -15.20 5.69
N VAL A 52 -20.18 -14.41 6.71
CA VAL A 52 -19.24 -13.30 6.51
C VAL A 52 -17.88 -13.81 6.01
N ILE A 53 -17.37 -14.92 6.57
CA ILE A 53 -16.11 -15.51 6.14
C ILE A 53 -16.19 -16.00 4.68
N LYS A 54 -17.32 -16.59 4.28
CA LYS A 54 -17.53 -17.14 2.94
C LYS A 54 -17.75 -16.05 1.89
N ASN A 55 -18.51 -15.00 2.22
CA ASN A 55 -18.96 -14.02 1.25
C ASN A 55 -18.01 -12.83 1.13
N TYR A 56 -17.27 -12.44 2.18
CA TYR A 56 -16.34 -11.31 2.10
C TYR A 56 -15.33 -11.40 0.93
N PRO A 57 -14.71 -12.56 0.63
CA PRO A 57 -13.86 -12.70 -0.55
C PRO A 57 -14.54 -12.37 -1.89
N LEU A 58 -15.86 -12.57 -2.00
CA LEU A 58 -16.63 -12.23 -3.22
C LEU A 58 -16.75 -10.72 -3.38
N TYR A 59 -17.00 -9.99 -2.31
CA TYR A 59 -17.03 -8.52 -2.31
C TYR A 59 -15.65 -7.93 -2.62
N LEU A 60 -14.60 -8.51 -2.05
CA LEU A 60 -13.22 -8.13 -2.35
C LEU A 60 -12.88 -8.36 -3.83
N ARG A 61 -13.40 -9.43 -4.44
CA ARG A 61 -13.23 -9.71 -5.88
C ARG A 61 -13.90 -8.64 -6.75
N GLU A 62 -15.12 -8.23 -6.43
CA GLU A 62 -15.81 -7.16 -7.16
C GLU A 62 -15.10 -5.81 -7.00
N PHE A 63 -14.61 -5.48 -5.80
CA PHE A 63 -13.76 -4.31 -5.59
C PHE A 63 -12.51 -4.33 -6.49
N ILE A 64 -11.78 -5.45 -6.53
CA ILE A 64 -10.59 -5.58 -7.39
C ILE A 64 -10.94 -5.43 -8.87
N LYS A 65 -12.07 -5.99 -9.31
CA LYS A 65 -12.56 -5.85 -10.69
C LYS A 65 -12.89 -4.40 -11.03
N GLN A 66 -13.60 -3.69 -10.16
CA GLN A 66 -13.88 -2.26 -10.32
C GLN A 66 -12.59 -1.45 -10.38
N ARG A 67 -11.61 -1.79 -9.53
CA ARG A 67 -10.29 -1.15 -9.50
C ARG A 67 -9.53 -1.30 -10.81
N LEU A 68 -9.41 -2.54 -11.31
CA LEU A 68 -8.68 -2.83 -12.55
C LEU A 68 -9.35 -2.19 -13.77
N ASN A 69 -10.66 -2.01 -13.72
CA ASN A 69 -11.42 -1.29 -14.75
C ASN A 69 -11.42 0.24 -14.57
N LYS A 70 -10.67 0.79 -13.59
CA LYS A 70 -10.60 2.23 -13.27
C LYS A 70 -11.96 2.87 -12.92
N ASN A 71 -12.90 2.07 -12.41
CA ASN A 71 -14.25 2.50 -12.02
C ASN A 71 -14.39 2.72 -10.50
N ILE A 72 -13.28 2.97 -9.81
CA ILE A 72 -13.26 3.24 -8.37
C ILE A 72 -13.15 4.74 -8.12
N SER A 73 -13.73 5.21 -7.00
CA SER A 73 -13.58 6.59 -6.57
C SER A 73 -12.11 6.93 -6.26
N LYS A 74 -11.66 8.14 -6.62
CA LYS A 74 -10.28 8.59 -6.36
C LYS A 74 -9.88 8.46 -4.88
N ILE A 75 -10.83 8.65 -3.97
CA ILE A 75 -10.63 8.52 -2.52
C ILE A 75 -10.26 7.07 -2.16
N ALA A 76 -11.05 6.10 -2.64
CA ALA A 76 -10.79 4.68 -2.38
C ALA A 76 -9.52 4.17 -3.08
N GLU A 77 -9.21 4.69 -4.27
CA GLU A 77 -7.95 4.39 -4.95
C GLU A 77 -6.74 4.90 -4.16
N ASN A 78 -6.81 6.11 -3.61
CA ASN A 78 -5.74 6.69 -2.78
C ASN A 78 -5.54 5.90 -1.48
N LYS A 79 -6.62 5.52 -0.80
CA LYS A 79 -6.56 4.72 0.45
C LYS A 79 -5.96 3.33 0.22
N THR A 80 -6.27 2.70 -0.91
CA THR A 80 -5.83 1.34 -1.25
C THR A 80 -4.59 1.33 -2.16
N LYS A 81 -3.97 2.49 -2.40
CA LYS A 81 -2.86 2.65 -3.34
C LYS A 81 -1.71 1.72 -2.98
N GLY A 82 -1.34 0.85 -3.92
CA GLY A 82 -0.24 -0.10 -3.74
C GLY A 82 -0.54 -1.37 -2.95
N ARG A 83 -1.78 -1.59 -2.47
CA ARG A 83 -2.26 -2.86 -1.89
C ARG A 83 -2.96 -3.73 -2.94
N GLY A 84 -2.99 -5.05 -2.78
CA GLY A 84 -3.82 -5.94 -3.62
C GLY A 84 -3.50 -5.94 -5.12
N GLY A 85 -2.27 -5.57 -5.50
CA GLY A 85 -1.86 -5.42 -6.88
C GLY A 85 -0.55 -6.14 -7.17
N ARG A 86 -0.51 -6.97 -8.22
CA ARG A 86 0.76 -7.45 -8.80
C ARG A 86 1.49 -6.25 -9.40
N ARG A 87 2.53 -5.78 -8.71
CA ARG A 87 3.37 -4.68 -9.20
C ARG A 87 4.42 -5.24 -10.16
N HIS A 88 4.23 -5.05 -11.46
CA HIS A 88 5.30 -5.29 -12.44
C HIS A 88 6.47 -4.36 -12.10
N GLY A 89 7.61 -4.93 -11.67
CA GLY A 89 8.80 -4.18 -11.27
C GLY A 89 8.93 -3.85 -9.78
N ALA A 90 8.01 -4.28 -8.90
CA ALA A 90 8.29 -4.17 -7.46
C ALA A 90 9.11 -5.36 -6.96
N GLY A 91 10.24 -5.04 -6.35
CA GLY A 91 11.27 -5.99 -5.98
C GLY A 91 12.55 -5.71 -6.77
N SER A 92 13.68 -6.02 -6.16
CA SER A 92 14.97 -6.02 -6.85
C SER A 92 14.90 -6.95 -8.07
N PRO A 93 15.49 -6.58 -9.23
CA PRO A 93 15.54 -7.45 -10.40
C PRO A 93 15.96 -8.86 -10.00
N LYS A 94 15.32 -9.88 -10.58
CA LYS A 94 15.63 -11.28 -10.26
C LYS A 94 17.11 -11.52 -10.59
N GLY A 95 17.95 -11.73 -9.57
CA GLY A 95 19.41 -11.86 -9.71
C GLY A 95 20.24 -10.64 -9.27
N SER A 96 19.64 -9.50 -8.92
CA SER A 96 20.40 -8.39 -8.36
C SER A 96 20.86 -8.74 -6.95
N LYS A 97 22.18 -8.80 -6.73
CA LYS A 97 22.76 -8.92 -5.38
C LYS A 97 22.50 -7.61 -4.64
N LYS A 98 22.01 -7.69 -3.39
CA LYS A 98 21.92 -6.53 -2.49
C LYS A 98 23.35 -5.99 -2.31
N VAL A 99 23.68 -4.88 -2.95
CA VAL A 99 24.97 -4.21 -2.73
C VAL A 99 24.96 -3.70 -1.29
N ALA A 100 25.92 -4.14 -0.48
CA ALA A 100 26.07 -3.65 0.87
C ALA A 100 26.39 -2.14 0.80
N LYS A 101 25.47 -1.31 1.29
CA LYS A 101 25.73 0.11 1.42
C LYS A 101 26.77 0.31 2.51
N LYS A 102 27.93 0.86 2.16
CA LYS A 102 28.94 1.28 3.13
C LYS A 102 28.37 2.47 3.90
N ARG A 103 28.18 2.34 5.22
CA ARG A 103 27.86 3.48 6.07
C ARG A 103 29.13 4.31 6.20
N ILE A 104 29.06 5.56 5.76
CA ILE A 104 30.11 6.54 6.00
C ILE A 104 29.64 7.33 7.22
N TYR A 105 30.43 7.29 8.29
CA TYR A 105 30.19 8.11 9.47
C TYR A 105 30.89 9.45 9.24
N VAL A 106 30.12 10.51 9.30
CA VAL A 106 30.62 11.88 9.22
C VAL A 106 30.76 12.40 10.66
N PRO A 107 31.87 13.07 11.02
CA PRO A 107 32.00 13.75 12.31
C PRO A 107 30.81 14.67 12.59
N VAL A 108 30.37 14.72 13.85
CA VAL A 108 29.17 15.46 14.27
C VAL A 108 29.23 16.92 13.84
N ALA A 109 30.38 17.59 14.00
CA ALA A 109 30.57 18.97 13.57
C ALA A 109 30.23 19.22 12.09
N ILE A 110 30.66 18.32 11.19
CA ILE A 110 30.37 18.45 9.75
C ILE A 110 28.88 18.16 9.47
N ALA A 111 28.26 17.26 10.23
CA ALA A 111 26.82 16.99 10.10
C ALA A 111 25.97 18.18 10.55
N ASP A 112 26.40 18.86 11.61
CA ASP A 112 25.74 20.06 12.14
C ASP A 112 25.90 21.23 11.17
N ASP A 113 27.11 21.47 10.64
CA ASP A 113 27.37 22.48 9.61
C ASP A 113 26.51 22.27 8.36
N LEU A 114 26.35 21.01 7.90
CA LEU A 114 25.50 20.68 6.77
C LEU A 114 24.02 20.94 7.05
N ASN A 115 23.56 20.67 8.28
CA ASN A 115 22.18 20.94 8.67
C ASN A 115 21.89 22.45 8.75
N GLU A 116 22.82 23.24 9.29
CA GLU A 116 22.71 24.71 9.31
C GLU A 116 22.74 25.30 7.89
N PHE A 117 23.56 24.75 7.00
CA PHE A 117 23.61 25.18 5.60
C PHE A 117 22.29 24.89 4.85
N VAL A 118 21.70 23.71 5.06
CA VAL A 118 20.43 23.30 4.43
C VAL A 118 19.22 24.05 5.00
N THR A 119 19.27 24.49 6.26
CA THR A 119 18.19 25.28 6.87
C THR A 119 18.26 26.76 6.51
N SER A 120 19.46 27.28 6.22
CA SER A 120 19.67 28.69 5.85
C SER A 120 19.46 28.98 4.36
N HIS A 121 19.52 27.98 3.48
CA HIS A 121 19.41 28.15 2.04
C HIS A 121 18.24 27.36 1.45
N SER A 122 17.56 27.95 0.46
CA SER A 122 16.51 27.24 -0.25
C SER A 122 17.10 26.13 -1.13
N VAL A 123 16.33 25.06 -1.36
CA VAL A 123 16.77 23.92 -2.17
C VAL A 123 17.17 24.32 -3.61
N ALA A 124 16.67 25.45 -4.11
CA ALA A 124 17.03 26.00 -5.42
C ALA A 124 18.44 26.61 -5.42
N GLU A 125 18.78 27.39 -4.40
CA GLU A 125 20.10 28.06 -4.28
C GLU A 125 21.23 27.04 -4.04
N VAL A 126 20.97 26.01 -3.24
CA VAL A 126 21.93 24.92 -3.01
C VAL A 126 22.28 24.20 -4.31
N LYS A 127 21.30 23.98 -5.19
CA LYS A 127 21.52 23.34 -6.50
C LYS A 127 22.35 24.19 -7.44
N GLU A 128 22.15 25.51 -7.45
CA GLU A 128 22.97 26.42 -8.25
C GLU A 128 24.42 26.50 -7.74
N LEU A 129 24.63 26.49 -6.43
CA LEU A 129 25.98 26.49 -5.84
C LEU A 129 26.75 25.21 -6.17
N ILE A 130 26.09 24.04 -6.07
CA ILE A 130 26.70 22.76 -6.46
C ILE A 130 27.02 22.73 -7.96
N ALA A 131 26.14 23.30 -8.80
CA ALA A 131 26.36 23.37 -10.25
C ALA A 131 27.53 24.30 -10.64
N LYS A 132 27.87 25.30 -9.81
CA LYS A 132 29.00 26.22 -10.02
C LYS A 132 30.34 25.67 -9.48
N SER A 133 30.32 24.65 -8.63
CA SER A 133 31.53 24.04 -8.04
C SER A 133 32.11 22.88 -8.87
N TYR A 134 31.48 22.53 -9.99
CA TYR A 134 31.94 21.57 -10.99
C TYR A 134 32.45 22.30 -12.23
#